data_AF-E6SIK3-F1
#
_entry.id   AF-E6SIK3-F1
#
_cell.length_a   1.000
_cell.length_b   1.000
_cell.length_c   1.000
_cell.angle_alpha   90.00
_cell.angle_beta   90.00
_cell.angle_gamma   90.00
#
_symmetry.space_group_name_H-M   'P 1'
#
loop_
_entity.id
_entity.type
_entity.pdbx_description
1 polymer ?
#
loop_
_entity_poly.entity_id
_entity_poly.type
_entity_poly.pdbx_seq_one_letter_code
_entity_poly.pdbx_strand_id
1 'polypeptide(L)'
;MWSVEPAAPADAGEVLAVTQRAFRPYQAKYPVAPEPLQDTLERVREDIDRGRVWVARSGSRVIGAVRVRPLGDRNGAWEIYGLAVDPEFSQLDVGTSLVRAVEDRLRRQGARALHLQTGLRDAPAIEFWYRVGYRPYRLEPDPDPAGGYDRVWFSKEW
;
A
#
# COMPACT_ATOMS: atom_id res chain seq x y z
N MET A 1 5.39 -20.98 -0.23
CA MET A 1 4.83 -20.54 -1.53
C MET A 1 3.54 -19.79 -1.23
N TRP A 2 3.30 -18.64 -1.87
CA TRP A 2 2.09 -17.83 -1.66
C TRP A 2 1.32 -17.62 -2.97
N SER A 3 0.03 -17.31 -2.86
CA SER A 3 -0.82 -16.78 -3.92
C SER A 3 -1.04 -15.28 -3.74
N VAL A 4 -1.44 -14.58 -4.81
CA VAL A 4 -1.99 -13.22 -4.72
C VAL A 4 -3.36 -13.22 -5.36
N GLU A 5 -4.36 -12.73 -4.63
CA GLU A 5 -5.77 -12.76 -5.04
C GLU A 5 -6.55 -11.57 -4.47
N PRO A 6 -7.71 -11.20 -5.07
CA PRO A 6 -8.61 -10.24 -4.46
C PRO A 6 -9.02 -10.70 -3.06
N ALA A 7 -9.08 -9.78 -2.11
CA ALA A 7 -9.53 -10.09 -0.76
C ALA A 7 -11.02 -10.48 -0.76
N ALA A 8 -11.36 -11.49 0.04
CA ALA A 8 -12.76 -11.83 0.35
C ALA A 8 -13.24 -11.05 1.59
N PRO A 9 -14.56 -10.88 1.79
CA PRO A 9 -15.09 -10.19 2.99
C PRO A 9 -14.59 -10.76 4.33
N ALA A 10 -14.33 -12.08 4.38
CA ALA A 10 -13.78 -12.76 5.55
C ALA A 10 -12.34 -12.31 5.89
N ASP A 11 -11.59 -11.77 4.92
CA ASP A 11 -10.19 -11.40 5.09
C ASP A 11 -10.01 -10.08 5.84
N ALA A 12 -11.07 -9.31 6.06
CA ALA A 12 -10.97 -7.96 6.63
C ALA A 12 -10.20 -7.90 7.95
N GLY A 13 -10.43 -8.88 8.84
CA GLY A 13 -9.71 -8.98 10.10
C GLY A 13 -8.21 -9.23 9.92
N GLU A 14 -7.84 -10.15 9.02
CA GLU A 14 -6.43 -10.46 8.76
C GLU A 14 -5.72 -9.34 8.00
N VAL A 15 -6.40 -8.65 7.08
CA VAL A 15 -5.89 -7.47 6.37
C VAL A 15 -5.57 -6.35 7.35
N LEU A 16 -6.47 -6.06 8.30
CA LEU A 16 -6.21 -5.07 9.34
C LEU A 16 -5.03 -5.50 10.22
N ALA A 17 -5.00 -6.77 10.64
CA ALA A 17 -3.94 -7.29 11.50
C ALA A 17 -2.56 -7.25 10.83
N VAL A 18 -2.43 -7.65 9.56
CA VAL A 18 -1.15 -7.59 8.85
C VAL A 18 -0.69 -6.15 8.60
N THR A 19 -1.64 -5.24 8.34
CA THR A 19 -1.36 -3.81 8.22
C THR A 19 -0.79 -3.25 9.52
N GLN A 20 -1.43 -3.53 10.64
CA GLN A 20 -0.94 -3.11 11.96
C GLN A 20 0.44 -3.68 12.28
N ARG A 21 0.71 -4.97 11.97
CA ARG A 21 2.03 -5.57 12.17
C ARG A 21 3.11 -4.92 11.31
N ALA A 22 2.84 -4.73 10.02
CA ALA A 22 3.79 -4.17 9.06
C ALA A 22 4.15 -2.70 9.37
N PHE A 23 3.16 -1.91 9.80
CA PHE A 23 3.36 -0.49 10.05
C PHE A 23 3.74 -0.15 11.51
N ARG A 24 3.65 -1.08 12.47
CA ARG A 24 4.00 -0.82 13.88
C ARG A 24 5.38 -0.14 14.07
N PRO A 25 6.47 -0.52 13.36
CA PRO A 25 7.76 0.14 13.51
C PRO A 25 7.75 1.65 13.19
N TYR A 26 6.78 2.11 12.38
CA TYR A 26 6.67 3.51 11.98
C TYR A 26 6.14 4.41 13.10
N GLN A 27 5.48 3.85 14.13
CA GLN A 27 5.04 4.62 15.31
C GLN A 27 6.21 5.25 16.08
N ALA A 28 7.37 4.58 16.09
CA ALA A 28 8.57 5.11 16.73
C ALA A 28 9.34 6.08 15.82
N LYS A 29 9.04 6.08 14.51
CA LYS A 29 9.77 6.86 13.50
C LYS A 29 9.16 8.25 13.29
N TYR A 30 7.86 8.41 13.53
CA TYR A 30 7.14 9.64 13.25
C TYR A 30 6.25 10.07 14.44
N PRO A 31 6.15 11.39 14.73
CA PRO A 31 5.26 11.95 15.76
C PRO A 31 3.78 11.61 15.55
N VAL A 32 3.34 11.50 14.30
CA VAL A 32 1.98 11.13 13.93
C VAL A 32 2.00 9.76 13.26
N ALA A 33 1.11 8.86 13.70
CA ALA A 33 1.00 7.55 13.09
C ALA A 33 0.57 7.67 11.62
N PRO A 34 1.22 6.97 10.67
CA PRO A 34 0.80 6.96 9.27
C PRO A 34 -0.65 6.45 9.10
N GLU A 35 -1.32 6.88 8.03
CA GLU A 35 -2.73 6.56 7.73
C GLU A 35 -3.07 5.06 7.91
N PRO A 36 -2.26 4.09 7.44
CA PRO A 36 -2.56 2.66 7.60
C PRO A 36 -2.65 2.17 9.06
N LEU A 37 -2.04 2.87 10.02
CA LEU A 37 -2.17 2.55 11.44
C LEU A 37 -3.43 3.12 12.08
N GLN A 38 -4.07 4.08 11.42
CA GLN A 38 -5.32 4.69 11.86
C GLN A 38 -6.55 3.98 11.26
N ASP A 39 -6.32 2.91 10.49
CA ASP A 39 -7.39 2.14 9.86
C ASP A 39 -8.32 1.45 10.85
N THR A 40 -9.58 1.36 10.45
CA THR A 40 -10.62 0.60 11.14
C THR A 40 -10.99 -0.64 10.36
N LEU A 41 -11.57 -1.62 11.05
CA LEU A 41 -12.08 -2.83 10.40
C LEU A 41 -13.18 -2.50 9.39
N GLU A 42 -14.00 -1.50 9.69
CA GLU A 42 -15.07 -0.99 8.83
C GLU A 42 -14.50 -0.45 7.52
N ARG A 43 -13.45 0.38 7.57
CA ARG A 43 -12.83 0.92 6.36
C ARG A 43 -12.22 -0.18 5.49
N VAL A 44 -11.58 -1.17 6.11
CA VAL A 44 -11.05 -2.33 5.40
C VAL A 44 -12.17 -3.12 4.73
N ARG A 45 -13.30 -3.38 5.41
CA ARG A 45 -14.47 -4.04 4.82
C ARG A 45 -15.00 -3.29 3.62
N GLU A 46 -15.16 -1.97 3.74
CA GLU A 46 -15.65 -1.14 2.64
C GLU A 46 -14.74 -1.21 1.41
N ASP A 47 -13.42 -1.23 1.59
CA ASP A 47 -12.50 -1.37 0.46
C ASP A 47 -12.57 -2.75 -0.18
N ILE A 48 -12.76 -3.80 0.62
CA ILE A 48 -12.98 -5.15 0.11
C ILE A 48 -14.27 -5.20 -0.72
N ASP A 49 -15.36 -4.64 -0.21
CA ASP A 49 -16.65 -4.59 -0.92
C ASP A 49 -16.56 -3.79 -2.23
N ARG A 50 -15.73 -2.75 -2.26
CA ARG A 50 -15.44 -1.96 -3.47
C ARG A 50 -14.45 -2.65 -4.43
N GLY A 51 -13.94 -3.83 -4.09
CA GLY A 51 -12.97 -4.58 -4.90
C GLY A 51 -11.60 -3.91 -4.98
N ARG A 52 -11.16 -3.27 -3.90
CA ARG A 52 -9.97 -2.42 -3.83
C ARG A 52 -8.81 -3.01 -3.02
N VAL A 53 -8.90 -4.29 -2.67
CA VAL A 53 -7.93 -4.96 -1.80
C VAL A 53 -7.47 -6.27 -2.42
N TRP A 54 -6.16 -6.48 -2.40
CA TRP A 54 -5.53 -7.76 -2.74
C TRP A 54 -4.74 -8.26 -1.55
N VAL A 55 -4.73 -9.57 -1.37
CA VAL A 55 -4.00 -10.26 -0.31
C VAL A 55 -2.97 -11.21 -0.90
N ALA A 56 -1.84 -11.33 -0.22
CA ALA A 56 -0.89 -12.39 -0.43
C ALA A 56 -1.15 -13.45 0.65
N ARG A 57 -1.41 -14.68 0.23
CA ARG A 57 -1.84 -15.76 1.12
C ARG A 57 -0.84 -16.92 1.09
N SER A 58 -0.43 -17.38 2.27
CA SER A 58 0.39 -18.59 2.44
C SER A 58 -0.40 -19.60 3.27
N GLY A 59 -0.92 -20.65 2.63
CA GLY A 59 -1.87 -21.55 3.26
C GLY A 59 -3.19 -20.82 3.55
N SER A 60 -3.62 -20.79 4.81
CA SER A 60 -4.79 -20.02 5.24
C SER A 60 -4.47 -18.59 5.70
N ARG A 61 -3.18 -18.26 5.92
CA ARG A 61 -2.76 -16.98 6.52
C ARG A 61 -2.55 -15.90 5.45
N VAL A 62 -3.13 -14.72 5.65
CA VAL A 62 -2.76 -13.50 4.94
C VAL A 62 -1.40 -13.01 5.47
N ILE A 63 -0.41 -13.02 4.59
CA ILE A 63 0.97 -12.59 4.87
C ILE A 63 1.30 -11.21 4.29
N GLY A 64 0.36 -10.62 3.55
CA GLY A 64 0.48 -9.26 3.05
C GLY A 64 -0.82 -8.79 2.42
N ALA A 65 -1.00 -7.48 2.32
CA ALA A 65 -2.15 -6.86 1.70
C ALA A 65 -1.73 -5.59 0.97
N VAL A 66 -2.44 -5.28 -0.11
CA VAL A 66 -2.34 -4.00 -0.80
C VAL A 66 -3.73 -3.42 -1.01
N ARG A 67 -3.87 -2.12 -0.74
CA ARG A 67 -5.13 -1.37 -0.83
C ARG A 67 -4.93 -0.20 -1.77
N VAL A 68 -5.92 -0.01 -2.63
CA VAL A 68 -5.91 1.06 -3.63
C VAL A 68 -7.16 1.92 -3.59
N ARG A 69 -7.07 3.15 -4.08
CA ARG A 69 -8.23 4.04 -4.26
C ARG A 69 -8.08 4.87 -5.53
N PRO A 70 -9.17 5.34 -6.15
CA PRO A 70 -9.09 6.34 -7.21
C PRO A 70 -8.36 7.60 -6.70
N LEU A 71 -7.49 8.18 -7.52
CA LEU A 71 -6.75 9.39 -7.19
C LEU A 71 -7.40 10.63 -7.81
N GLY A 72 -8.33 11.24 -7.06
CA GLY A 72 -9.08 12.43 -7.46
C GLY A 72 -9.87 12.24 -8.77
N ASP A 73 -10.17 13.34 -9.45
CA ASP A 73 -10.93 13.34 -10.72
C ASP A 73 -10.04 13.09 -11.95
N ARG A 74 -8.78 12.71 -11.75
CA ARG A 74 -7.85 12.44 -12.85
C ARG A 74 -8.23 11.12 -13.51
N ASN A 75 -8.75 11.22 -14.73
CA ASN A 75 -9.26 10.07 -15.47
C ASN A 75 -8.21 8.95 -15.56
N GLY A 76 -8.50 7.82 -14.93
CA GLY A 76 -7.65 6.63 -14.93
C GLY A 76 -6.47 6.63 -13.95
N ALA A 77 -6.37 7.56 -13.00
CA ALA A 77 -5.33 7.55 -11.97
C ALA A 77 -5.81 6.86 -10.69
N TRP A 78 -4.95 6.01 -10.12
CA TRP A 78 -5.18 5.31 -8.86
C TRP A 78 -4.01 5.55 -7.90
N GLU A 79 -4.23 5.29 -6.61
CA GLU A 79 -3.25 5.39 -5.55
C GLU A 79 -3.16 4.06 -4.79
N ILE A 80 -1.94 3.53 -4.60
CA ILE A 80 -1.64 2.59 -3.52
C ILE A 80 -1.46 3.42 -2.26
N TYR A 81 -2.40 3.31 -1.33
CA TYR A 81 -2.34 4.03 -0.05
C TYR A 81 -2.05 3.10 1.14
N GLY A 82 -2.01 1.79 0.90
CA GLY A 82 -1.56 0.81 1.90
C GLY A 82 -0.91 -0.39 1.22
N LEU A 83 0.39 -0.57 1.43
CA LEU A 83 1.12 -1.81 1.12
C LEU A 83 1.69 -2.36 2.42
N ALA A 84 1.16 -3.48 2.87
CA ALA A 84 1.57 -4.15 4.10
C ALA A 84 2.10 -5.54 3.77
N VAL A 85 3.30 -5.85 4.25
CA VAL A 85 3.85 -7.20 4.20
C VAL A 85 4.26 -7.58 5.61
N ASP A 86 3.87 -8.77 6.04
CA ASP A 86 4.27 -9.29 7.33
C ASP A 86 5.82 -9.33 7.41
N PRO A 87 6.44 -8.74 8.45
CA PRO A 87 7.90 -8.62 8.54
C PRO A 87 8.63 -9.97 8.38
N GLU A 88 8.03 -11.07 8.82
CA GLU A 88 8.56 -12.43 8.67
C GLU A 88 8.71 -12.87 7.20
N PHE A 89 8.02 -12.19 6.28
CA PHE A 89 7.95 -12.50 4.84
C PHE A 89 8.48 -11.36 3.96
N SER A 90 9.03 -10.30 4.55
CA SER A 90 9.42 -9.04 3.87
C SER A 90 10.55 -9.19 2.83
N GLN A 91 11.33 -10.28 2.87
CA GLN A 91 12.43 -10.54 1.94
C GLN A 91 12.07 -11.48 0.77
N LEU A 92 10.80 -11.89 0.65
CA LEU A 92 10.38 -12.91 -0.31
C LEU A 92 9.62 -12.34 -1.52
N ASP A 93 9.88 -11.09 -1.94
CA ASP A 93 9.17 -10.48 -3.08
C ASP A 93 7.62 -10.46 -2.97
N VAL A 94 7.08 -10.63 -1.76
CA VAL A 94 5.63 -10.59 -1.50
C VAL A 94 5.08 -9.21 -1.88
N GLY A 95 5.76 -8.14 -1.46
CA GLY A 95 5.40 -6.77 -1.83
C GLY A 95 5.42 -6.55 -3.35
N THR A 96 6.45 -7.04 -4.03
CA THR A 96 6.56 -7.00 -5.51
C THR A 96 5.38 -7.73 -6.16
N SER A 97 5.01 -8.92 -5.64
CA SER A 97 3.90 -9.74 -6.14
C SER A 97 2.55 -9.04 -5.99
N LEU A 98 2.30 -8.43 -4.83
CA LEU A 98 1.10 -7.64 -4.55
C LEU A 98 0.97 -6.45 -5.51
N VAL A 99 2.04 -5.68 -5.66
CA VAL A 99 2.04 -4.51 -6.55
C VAL A 99 1.75 -4.93 -7.99
N ARG A 100 2.46 -5.93 -8.52
CA ARG A 100 2.24 -6.42 -9.90
C ARG A 100 0.80 -6.88 -10.14
N ALA A 101 0.19 -7.58 -9.18
CA ALA A 101 -1.20 -8.02 -9.31
C ALA A 101 -2.19 -6.84 -9.40
N VAL A 102 -1.96 -5.78 -8.61
CA VAL A 102 -2.73 -4.54 -8.66
C VAL A 102 -2.51 -3.80 -9.97
N GLU A 103 -1.26 -3.63 -10.42
CA GLU A 103 -0.93 -3.00 -11.70
C GLU A 103 -1.68 -3.69 -12.85
N ASP A 104 -1.58 -5.01 -12.93
CA ASP A 104 -2.24 -5.82 -13.94
C ASP A 104 -3.76 -5.68 -13.92
N ARG A 105 -4.37 -5.66 -12.72
CA ARG A 105 -5.81 -5.47 -12.58
C ARG A 105 -6.24 -4.08 -13.07
N LEU A 106 -5.60 -3.04 -12.58
CA LEU A 106 -5.99 -1.66 -12.85
C LEU A 106 -5.77 -1.30 -14.33
N ARG A 107 -4.68 -1.79 -14.93
CA ARG A 107 -4.45 -1.67 -16.39
C ARG A 107 -5.59 -2.27 -17.20
N ARG A 108 -6.06 -3.48 -16.83
CA ARG A 108 -7.21 -4.12 -17.49
C ARG A 108 -8.53 -3.34 -17.29
N GLN A 109 -8.61 -2.47 -16.29
CA GLN A 109 -9.74 -1.57 -16.05
C GLN A 109 -9.57 -0.20 -16.72
N GLY A 110 -8.52 -0.01 -17.52
CA GLY A 110 -8.28 1.25 -18.23
C GLY A 110 -7.57 2.32 -17.40
N ALA A 111 -7.02 1.97 -16.23
CA ALA A 111 -6.13 2.87 -15.51
C ALA A 111 -4.89 3.19 -16.35
N ARG A 112 -4.43 4.44 -16.27
CA ARG A 112 -3.27 4.97 -17.03
C ARG A 112 -2.07 5.22 -16.15
N ALA A 113 -2.29 5.38 -14.84
CA ALA A 113 -1.22 5.61 -13.89
C ALA A 113 -1.58 5.07 -12.50
N LEU A 114 -0.55 4.64 -11.78
CA LEU A 114 -0.63 4.29 -10.38
C LEU A 114 0.36 5.14 -9.59
N HIS A 115 -0.14 5.72 -8.52
CA HIS A 115 0.57 6.64 -7.64
C HIS A 115 0.70 6.05 -6.25
N LEU A 116 1.59 6.62 -5.46
CA LEU A 116 1.70 6.37 -4.03
C LEU A 116 2.49 7.50 -3.39
N GLN A 117 2.42 7.57 -2.07
CA GLN A 117 3.33 8.36 -1.26
C GLN A 117 4.03 7.47 -0.24
N THR A 118 5.24 7.87 0.14
CA THR A 118 5.94 7.33 1.31
C THR A 118 6.71 8.44 2.02
N GLY A 119 7.08 8.21 3.28
CA GLY A 119 7.89 9.16 4.04
C GLY A 119 9.26 9.35 3.41
N LEU A 120 9.71 10.61 3.30
CA LEU A 120 10.99 10.98 2.70
C LEU A 120 12.19 10.36 3.40
N ARG A 121 12.05 10.03 4.70
CA ARG A 121 13.08 9.38 5.53
C ARG A 121 13.00 7.85 5.50
N ASP A 122 12.18 7.29 4.62
CA ASP A 122 11.98 5.85 4.49
C ASP A 122 12.75 5.24 3.33
N ALA A 123 14.08 5.23 3.47
CA ALA A 123 15.00 4.72 2.45
C ALA A 123 14.62 3.31 1.94
N PRO A 124 14.26 2.32 2.80
CA PRO A 124 13.86 1.00 2.30
C PRO A 124 12.62 1.02 1.39
N ALA A 125 11.60 1.83 1.72
CA ALA A 125 10.43 1.98 0.87
C ALA A 125 10.76 2.72 -0.43
N ILE A 126 11.58 3.78 -0.36
CA ILE A 126 12.04 4.52 -1.54
C ILE A 126 12.78 3.59 -2.52
N GLU A 127 13.74 2.80 -2.02
CA GLU A 127 14.47 1.80 -2.81
C GLU A 127 13.55 0.75 -3.43
N PHE A 128 12.58 0.26 -2.65
CA PHE A 128 11.55 -0.67 -3.13
C PHE A 128 10.77 -0.08 -4.31
N TRP A 129 10.28 1.15 -4.21
CA TRP A 129 9.48 1.78 -5.27
C TRP A 129 10.30 2.03 -6.55
N TYR A 130 11.56 2.44 -6.41
CA TYR A 130 12.48 2.52 -7.56
C TYR A 130 12.64 1.19 -8.28
N ARG A 131 12.85 0.09 -7.52
CA ARG A 131 13.04 -1.27 -8.03
C ARG A 131 11.80 -1.80 -8.75
N VAL A 132 10.60 -1.47 -8.28
CA VAL A 132 9.33 -1.89 -8.93
C VAL A 132 8.96 -0.99 -10.14
N GLY A 133 9.77 0.03 -10.41
CA GLY A 133 9.68 0.85 -11.63
C GLY A 133 8.92 2.15 -11.46
N TYR A 134 8.62 2.56 -10.23
CA TYR A 134 8.03 3.86 -9.94
C TYR A 134 9.11 4.96 -9.93
N ARG A 135 8.70 6.20 -10.21
CA ARG A 135 9.59 7.37 -10.21
C ARG A 135 9.00 8.50 -9.35
N PRO A 136 9.82 9.20 -8.54
CA PRO A 136 9.32 10.31 -7.76
C PRO A 136 9.01 11.50 -8.66
N TYR A 137 7.94 12.23 -8.36
CA TYR A 137 7.55 13.41 -9.14
C TYR A 137 7.17 14.63 -8.29
N ARG A 138 6.97 14.46 -6.98
CA ARG A 138 6.61 15.55 -6.08
C ARG A 138 7.09 15.28 -4.66
N LEU A 139 7.70 16.28 -4.05
CA LEU A 139 7.87 16.36 -2.61
C LEU A 139 6.67 17.10 -2.03
N GLU A 140 6.13 16.57 -0.94
CA GLU A 140 5.03 17.16 -0.19
C GLU A 140 5.50 17.32 1.26
N PRO A 141 5.81 18.55 1.70
CA PRO A 141 6.18 18.80 3.08
C PRO A 141 5.07 18.37 4.04
N ASP A 142 5.45 18.01 5.27
CA ASP A 142 4.47 17.83 6.33
C ASP A 142 3.71 19.17 6.54
N PRO A 143 2.35 19.17 6.51
CA PRO A 143 1.59 20.38 6.83
C PRO A 143 1.87 20.88 8.26
N ASP A 144 2.29 20.01 9.17
CA ASP A 144 2.84 20.39 10.47
C ASP A 144 4.38 20.32 10.43
N PRO A 145 5.10 21.45 10.45
CA PRO A 145 6.56 21.45 10.52
C PRO A 145 7.13 20.68 11.73
N ALA A 146 6.37 20.52 12.81
CA ALA A 146 6.75 19.69 13.95
C ALA A 146 6.46 18.20 13.75
N GLY A 147 5.59 17.83 12.79
CA GLY A 147 5.24 16.46 12.44
C GLY A 147 6.37 15.72 11.71
N GLY A 148 7.21 16.43 10.96
CA GLY A 148 8.44 15.87 10.39
C GLY A 148 8.24 14.69 9.41
N TYR A 149 7.02 14.51 8.89
CA TYR A 149 6.64 13.48 7.94
C TYR A 149 6.49 14.05 6.52
N ASP A 150 7.57 14.65 6.02
CA ASP A 150 7.67 15.00 4.60
C ASP A 150 7.47 13.75 3.75
N ARG A 151 6.65 13.85 2.72
CA ARG A 151 6.32 12.76 1.82
C ARG A 151 6.93 12.98 0.45
N VAL A 152 7.27 11.88 -0.19
CA VAL A 152 7.61 11.85 -1.60
C VAL A 152 6.56 11.03 -2.34
N TRP A 153 5.97 11.66 -3.36
CA TRP A 153 5.01 11.04 -4.26
C TRP A 153 5.74 10.40 -5.44
N PHE A 154 5.35 9.16 -5.74
CA PHE A 154 5.83 8.38 -6.86
C PHE A 154 4.70 8.07 -7.84
N SER A 155 5.03 7.93 -9.12
CA SER A 155 4.12 7.47 -10.16
C SER A 155 4.75 6.40 -11.05
N LYS A 156 3.88 5.62 -11.67
CA LYS A 156 4.19 4.72 -12.79
C LYS A 156 3.06 4.81 -13.79
N GLU A 157 3.40 5.12 -15.04
CA GLU A 157 2.45 5.33 -16.14
C GLU A 157 2.50 4.15 -17.12
N TRP A 158 1.40 3.92 -17.85
CA TRP A 158 1.22 2.82 -18.80
C TRP A 158 0.60 3.25 -20.13
#